data_AF-A0A5M4A7Z0-F1
#
_entry.id   AF-A0A5M4A7Z0-F1
#
_cell.length_a   1.000
_cell.length_b   1.000
_cell.length_c   1.000
_cell.angle_alpha   90.00
_cell.angle_beta   90.00
_cell.angle_gamma   90.00
#
_symmetry.space_group_name_H-M   'P 1'
#
loop_
_entity.id
_entity.type
_entity.pdbx_description
1 polymer ?
#
loop_
_entity_poly.entity_id
_entity_poly.type
_entity_poly.pdbx_seq_one_letter_code
_entity_poly.pdbx_strand_id
1 'polypeptide(L)'
;MESREEKYQFYKRMGEELEAMKERAEAFHLKLSQELFDLVFAYWPEMEVYRTNLTEPLKQLAEEYANETMEYLNTAEGYWYTGRPVEGVNPVPKPLTEEDAEERVKEYVRERPDITPEVFRKLIWEDFEEEMRGDHFVHQVHHKMKEALTEFYSENILNLEADHLLLLDDYLYVLGAGLFVQDYYKLKAKTKKDNNQT
;
A
#
# COMPACT_ATOMS: atom_id res chain seq x y z
N MET A 1 -0.71 39.39 -30.78
CA MET A 1 -1.12 38.32 -31.70
C MET A 1 0.08 37.41 -31.81
N GLU A 2 0.06 36.23 -31.19
CA GLU A 2 1.21 35.31 -31.17
C GLU A 2 1.59 34.89 -32.60
N SER A 3 2.89 34.89 -32.87
CA SER A 3 3.44 34.50 -34.17
C SER A 3 3.22 33.01 -34.43
N ARG A 4 3.24 32.61 -35.71
CA ARG A 4 3.12 31.21 -36.12
C ARG A 4 4.24 30.33 -35.52
N GLU A 5 5.42 30.90 -35.33
CA GLU A 5 6.57 30.23 -34.71
C GLU A 5 6.34 30.00 -33.21
N GLU A 6 5.83 31.00 -32.48
CA GLU A 6 5.52 30.86 -31.05
C GLU A 6 4.48 29.76 -30.81
N LYS A 7 3.44 29.67 -31.65
CA LYS A 7 2.44 28.60 -31.58
C LYS A 7 3.04 27.22 -31.87
N TYR A 8 3.92 27.12 -32.87
CA TYR A 8 4.58 25.85 -33.18
C TYR A 8 5.46 25.36 -32.02
N GLN A 9 6.28 26.25 -31.45
CA GLN A 9 7.12 25.91 -30.30
C GLN A 9 6.28 25.54 -29.07
N PHE A 10 5.13 26.21 -28.85
CA PHE A 10 4.19 25.83 -27.80
C PHE A 10 3.65 24.41 -27.98
N TYR A 11 3.12 24.06 -29.15
CA TYR A 11 2.61 22.71 -29.41
C TYR A 11 3.68 21.64 -29.34
N LYS A 12 4.90 21.95 -29.80
CA LYS A 12 6.04 21.05 -29.70
C LYS A 12 6.38 20.73 -28.25
N ARG A 13 6.50 21.75 -27.39
CA ARG A 13 6.75 21.56 -25.95
C ARG A 13 5.66 20.75 -25.27
N MET A 14 4.39 21.05 -25.54
CA MET A 14 3.29 20.25 -24.98
C MET A 14 3.36 18.78 -25.42
N GLY A 15 3.76 18.52 -26.67
CA GLY A 15 3.95 17.15 -27.16
C GLY A 15 5.08 16.43 -26.43
N GLU A 16 6.22 17.09 -26.23
CA GLU A 16 7.36 16.55 -25.49
C GLU A 16 7.03 16.30 -24.01
N GLU A 17 6.30 17.22 -23.36
CA GLU A 17 5.85 17.09 -21.97
C GLU A 17 4.86 15.92 -21.82
N LEU A 18 3.93 15.75 -22.76
CA LEU A 18 2.93 14.68 -22.71
C LEU A 18 3.56 13.30 -22.92
N GLU A 19 4.60 13.20 -23.75
CA GLU A 19 5.35 11.95 -23.92
C GLU A 19 6.17 11.62 -22.67
N ALA A 20 6.88 12.60 -22.12
CA ALA A 20 7.63 12.41 -20.87
C ALA A 20 6.72 12.01 -19.69
N MET A 21 5.49 12.55 -19.65
CA MET A 21 4.49 12.17 -18.66
C MET A 21 4.07 10.70 -18.80
N LYS A 22 3.86 10.21 -20.03
CA LYS A 22 3.50 8.81 -20.28
C LYS A 22 4.64 7.86 -19.93
N GLU A 23 5.86 8.17 -20.38
CA GLU A 23 7.04 7.35 -20.07
C GLU A 23 7.25 7.21 -18.55
N ARG A 24 7.07 8.31 -17.82
CA ARG A 24 7.14 8.31 -16.35
C ARG A 24 6.04 7.45 -15.73
N ALA A 25 4.80 7.59 -16.19
CA ALA A 25 3.68 6.80 -15.69
C ALA A 25 3.89 5.30 -15.95
N GLU A 26 4.26 4.92 -17.17
CA GLU A 26 4.57 3.53 -17.53
C GLU A 26 5.69 2.96 -16.66
N ALA A 27 6.77 3.72 -16.46
CA ALA A 27 7.89 3.31 -15.61
C ALA A 27 7.47 3.15 -14.14
N PHE A 28 6.64 4.06 -13.62
CA PHE A 28 6.08 3.97 -12.27
C PHE A 28 5.22 2.71 -12.11
N HIS A 29 4.25 2.48 -12.99
CA HIS A 29 3.35 1.33 -12.90
C HIS A 29 4.10 0.01 -13.03
N LEU A 30 5.10 -0.05 -13.91
CA LEU A 30 5.94 -1.23 -14.06
C LEU A 30 6.76 -1.50 -12.79
N LYS A 31 7.39 -0.47 -12.21
CA LYS A 31 8.20 -0.62 -11.00
C LYS A 31 7.34 -1.08 -9.84
N LEU A 32 6.26 -0.37 -9.53
CA LEU A 32 5.45 -0.64 -8.36
C LEU A 32 4.75 -2.00 -8.46
N SER A 33 4.18 -2.35 -9.62
CA SER A 33 3.56 -3.66 -9.80
C SER A 33 4.56 -4.81 -9.60
N GLN A 34 5.78 -4.68 -10.13
CA GLN A 34 6.83 -5.66 -9.93
C GLN A 34 7.26 -5.76 -8.46
N GLU A 35 7.44 -4.62 -7.77
CA GLU A 35 7.83 -4.61 -6.36
C GLU A 35 6.77 -5.23 -5.44
N LEU A 36 5.48 -4.95 -5.68
CA LEU A 36 4.37 -5.56 -4.93
C LEU A 36 4.29 -7.08 -5.17
N PHE A 37 4.49 -7.51 -6.42
CA PHE A 37 4.54 -8.93 -6.77
C PHE A 37 5.69 -9.64 -6.04
N ASP A 38 6.90 -9.09 -6.10
CA ASP A 38 8.09 -9.69 -5.50
C ASP A 38 8.01 -9.70 -3.96
N LEU A 39 7.44 -8.63 -3.37
CA LEU A 39 7.28 -8.50 -1.93
C LEU A 39 6.48 -9.66 -1.33
N VAL A 40 5.44 -10.14 -2.01
CA VAL A 40 4.60 -11.24 -1.50
C VAL A 40 5.42 -12.52 -1.29
N PHE A 41 6.24 -12.90 -2.27
CA PHE A 41 7.05 -14.12 -2.16
C PHE A 41 8.27 -13.93 -1.26
N ALA A 42 8.81 -12.71 -1.18
CA ALA A 42 9.87 -12.37 -0.23
C ALA A 42 9.37 -12.44 1.23
N TYR A 43 8.16 -11.96 1.49
CA TYR A 43 7.59 -11.87 2.84
C TYR A 43 6.90 -13.16 3.29
N TRP A 44 6.29 -13.88 2.35
CA TRP A 44 5.61 -15.16 2.58
C TRP A 44 6.29 -16.28 1.79
N PRO A 45 7.52 -16.71 2.16
CA PRO A 45 8.26 -17.74 1.42
C PRO A 45 7.50 -19.08 1.37
N GLU A 46 6.63 -19.37 2.33
CA GLU A 46 5.75 -20.54 2.29
C GLU A 46 4.79 -20.55 1.10
N MET A 47 4.59 -19.41 0.44
CA MET A 47 3.72 -19.27 -0.72
C MET A 47 4.36 -19.71 -2.03
N GLU A 48 5.66 -19.99 -2.01
CA GLU A 48 6.42 -20.44 -3.18
C GLU A 48 5.83 -21.72 -3.79
N VAL A 49 5.26 -22.60 -2.95
CA VAL A 49 4.57 -23.83 -3.40
C VAL A 49 3.35 -23.56 -4.28
N TYR A 50 2.78 -22.35 -4.18
CA TYR A 50 1.63 -21.90 -4.95
C TYR A 50 2.03 -20.97 -6.11
N ARG A 51 3.34 -20.71 -6.33
CA ARG A 51 3.83 -19.70 -7.29
C ARG A 51 3.20 -19.86 -8.67
N THR A 52 3.16 -21.08 -9.22
CA THR A 52 2.60 -21.33 -10.56
C THR A 52 1.15 -20.83 -10.68
N ASN A 53 0.32 -21.07 -9.65
CA ASN A 53 -1.10 -20.74 -9.67
C ASN A 53 -1.39 -19.30 -9.19
N LEU A 54 -0.44 -18.69 -8.48
CA LEU A 54 -0.54 -17.31 -8.00
C LEU A 54 0.08 -16.29 -8.94
N THR A 55 1.01 -16.68 -9.81
CA THR A 55 1.84 -15.72 -10.56
C THR A 55 0.98 -14.75 -11.36
N GLU A 56 0.09 -15.25 -12.21
CA GLU A 56 -0.71 -14.40 -13.08
C GLU A 56 -1.76 -13.58 -12.32
N PRO A 57 -2.57 -14.15 -11.41
CA PRO A 57 -3.50 -13.36 -10.61
C PRO A 57 -2.82 -12.31 -9.72
N LEU A 58 -1.63 -12.63 -9.19
CA LEU A 58 -0.91 -11.69 -8.34
C LEU A 58 -0.30 -10.53 -9.14
N LYS A 59 0.18 -10.78 -10.37
CA LYS A 59 0.61 -9.70 -11.26
C LYS A 59 -0.54 -8.75 -11.57
N GLN A 60 -1.70 -9.28 -11.93
CA GLN A 60 -2.89 -8.47 -12.20
C GLN A 60 -3.30 -7.64 -10.97
N LEU A 61 -3.29 -8.25 -9.78
CA LEU A 61 -3.56 -7.55 -8.53
C LEU A 61 -2.52 -6.43 -8.28
N ALA A 62 -1.23 -6.72 -8.48
CA ALA A 62 -0.18 -5.73 -8.29
C ALA A 62 -0.25 -4.58 -9.29
N GLU A 63 -0.61 -4.85 -10.55
CA GLU A 63 -0.87 -3.83 -11.58
C GLU A 63 -2.07 -2.96 -11.22
N GLU A 64 -3.18 -3.55 -10.77
CA GLU A 64 -4.37 -2.84 -10.30
C GLU A 64 -4.01 -1.83 -9.19
N TYR A 65 -3.31 -2.30 -8.14
CA TYR A 65 -2.94 -1.42 -7.03
C TYR A 65 -1.83 -0.42 -7.38
N ALA A 66 -1.00 -0.69 -8.39
CA ALA A 66 -0.12 0.33 -8.95
C ALA A 66 -0.91 1.43 -9.65
N ASN A 67 -2.03 1.12 -10.32
CA ASN A 67 -2.92 2.13 -10.91
C ASN A 67 -3.64 2.95 -9.83
N GLU A 68 -4.23 2.28 -8.83
CA GLU A 68 -4.92 2.95 -7.71
C GLU A 68 -3.99 3.89 -6.94
N THR A 69 -2.70 3.54 -6.80
CA THR A 69 -1.69 4.40 -6.17
C THR A 69 -1.58 5.77 -6.85
N MET A 70 -1.69 5.82 -8.19
CA MET A 70 -1.73 7.11 -8.91
C MET A 70 -3.02 7.87 -8.67
N GLU A 71 -4.16 7.19 -8.58
CA GLU A 71 -5.45 7.83 -8.28
C GLU A 71 -5.46 8.46 -6.88
N TYR A 72 -4.74 7.89 -5.92
CA TYR A 72 -4.57 8.49 -4.59
C TYR A 72 -3.77 9.78 -4.63
N LEU A 73 -2.67 9.82 -5.40
CA LEU A 73 -1.91 11.05 -5.64
C LEU A 73 -2.79 12.10 -6.34
N ASN A 74 -3.44 11.72 -7.44
CA ASN A 74 -4.34 12.60 -8.19
C ASN A 74 -5.46 13.17 -7.29
N THR A 75 -5.97 12.37 -6.36
CA THR A 75 -7.00 12.81 -5.42
C THR A 75 -6.44 13.83 -4.43
N ALA A 76 -5.27 13.56 -3.83
CA ALA A 76 -4.62 14.51 -2.92
C ALA A 76 -4.30 15.85 -3.62
N GLU A 77 -3.75 15.79 -4.84
CA GLU A 77 -3.51 16.97 -5.68
C GLU A 77 -4.81 17.70 -6.04
N GLY A 78 -5.88 16.96 -6.34
CA GLY A 78 -7.19 17.53 -6.64
C GLY A 78 -7.77 18.30 -5.46
N TYR A 79 -7.62 17.78 -4.24
CA TYR A 79 -8.03 18.48 -3.02
C TYR A 79 -7.20 19.75 -2.81
N TRP A 80 -5.88 19.66 -3.01
CA TRP A 80 -4.96 20.78 -2.87
C TRP A 80 -5.25 21.88 -3.90
N TYR A 81 -5.31 21.53 -5.18
CA TYR A 81 -5.55 22.47 -6.28
C TYR A 81 -6.90 23.19 -6.17
N THR A 82 -7.93 22.50 -5.67
CA THR A 82 -9.27 23.08 -5.53
C THR A 82 -9.51 23.77 -4.18
N GLY A 83 -8.52 23.77 -3.29
CA GLY A 83 -8.63 24.36 -1.95
C GLY A 83 -9.68 23.67 -1.08
N ARG A 84 -9.95 22.39 -1.31
CA ARG A 84 -10.88 21.61 -0.49
C ARG A 84 -10.25 21.31 0.87
N PRO A 85 -10.99 21.48 1.97
CA PRO A 85 -10.50 21.08 3.27
C PRO A 85 -10.31 19.56 3.33
N VAL A 86 -9.27 19.14 4.03
CA VAL A 86 -9.03 17.74 4.37
C VAL A 86 -9.69 17.48 5.73
N GLU A 87 -10.67 16.58 5.77
CA GLU A 87 -11.38 16.22 6.99
C GLU A 87 -11.10 14.77 7.38
N GLY A 88 -10.88 14.50 8.66
CA GLY A 88 -10.87 13.15 9.20
C GLY A 88 -9.66 12.28 8.85
N VAL A 89 -8.55 12.87 8.39
CA VAL A 89 -7.29 12.13 8.16
C VAL A 89 -6.62 11.78 9.48
N ASN A 90 -6.16 10.54 9.58
CA ASN A 90 -5.41 10.05 10.73
C ASN A 90 -3.98 9.72 10.30
N PRO A 91 -2.98 9.92 11.17
CA PRO A 91 -1.66 9.40 10.90
C PRO A 91 -1.72 7.88 10.78
N VAL A 92 -0.93 7.34 9.86
CA VAL A 92 -0.75 5.90 9.71
C VAL A 92 -0.36 5.31 11.08
N PRO A 93 -1.06 4.26 11.55
CA PRO A 93 -0.76 3.65 12.84
C PRO A 93 0.67 3.11 12.87
N LYS A 94 1.21 2.90 14.07
CA LYS A 94 2.49 2.20 14.20
C LYS A 94 2.26 0.70 14.03
N PRO A 95 3.22 -0.02 13.44
CA PRO A 95 3.14 -1.48 13.36
C PRO A 95 3.03 -2.09 14.76
N LEU A 96 2.28 -3.18 14.88
CA LEU A 96 2.15 -3.94 16.13
C LEU A 96 3.51 -4.47 16.59
N THR A 97 3.71 -4.53 17.89
CA THR A 97 4.95 -4.96 18.53
C THR A 97 4.69 -6.02 19.59
N GLU A 98 5.75 -6.73 20.02
CA GLU A 98 5.69 -7.63 21.16
C GLU A 98 5.22 -6.93 22.46
N GLU A 99 5.50 -5.63 22.59
CA GLU A 99 5.06 -4.83 23.73
C GLU A 99 3.53 -4.69 23.74
N ASP A 100 2.89 -4.51 22.58
CA ASP A 100 1.43 -4.42 22.46
C ASP A 100 0.75 -5.75 22.88
N ALA A 101 1.37 -6.90 22.58
CA ALA A 101 0.90 -8.19 23.07
C ALA A 101 0.99 -8.31 24.59
N GLU A 102 2.11 -7.91 25.19
CA GLU A 102 2.25 -7.92 26.66
C GLU A 102 1.30 -6.93 27.33
N GLU A 103 0.96 -5.81 26.69
CA GLU A 103 -0.10 -4.91 27.15
C GLU A 103 -1.47 -5.57 27.11
N ARG A 104 -1.84 -6.25 26.01
CA ARG A 104 -3.07 -7.05 25.94
C ARG A 104 -3.11 -8.10 27.04
N VAL A 105 -2.03 -8.85 27.27
CA VAL A 105 -1.94 -9.85 28.37
C VAL A 105 -2.23 -9.19 29.72
N LYS A 106 -1.64 -8.02 30.01
CA LYS A 106 -1.89 -7.29 31.26
C LYS A 106 -3.35 -6.86 31.40
N GLU A 107 -4.00 -6.43 30.33
CA GLU A 107 -5.42 -6.08 30.33
C GLU A 107 -6.30 -7.29 30.64
N TYR A 108 -6.09 -8.41 29.96
CA TYR A 108 -6.84 -9.64 30.22
C TYR A 108 -6.65 -10.17 31.64
N VAL A 109 -5.43 -10.10 32.19
CA VAL A 109 -5.16 -10.47 33.60
C VAL A 109 -5.89 -9.54 34.58
N ARG A 110 -6.00 -8.24 34.27
CA ARG A 110 -6.78 -7.30 35.11
C ARG A 110 -8.27 -7.62 35.09
N GLU A 111 -8.81 -8.02 33.94
CA GLU A 111 -10.22 -8.39 33.79
C GLU A 111 -10.55 -9.75 34.42
N ARG A 112 -9.57 -10.67 34.46
CA ARG A 112 -9.72 -12.06 34.90
C ARG A 112 -8.54 -12.47 35.81
N PRO A 113 -8.46 -11.93 37.05
CA PRO A 113 -7.33 -12.17 37.94
C PRO A 113 -7.26 -13.61 38.48
N ASP A 114 -8.29 -14.42 38.24
CA ASP A 114 -8.37 -15.84 38.60
C ASP A 114 -7.58 -16.75 37.64
N ILE A 115 -7.17 -16.25 36.48
CA ILE A 115 -6.37 -16.98 35.49
C ILE A 115 -4.92 -16.47 35.54
N THR A 116 -3.96 -17.39 35.51
CA THR A 116 -2.54 -17.05 35.55
C THR A 116 -2.10 -16.34 34.26
N PRO A 117 -1.24 -15.31 34.34
CA PRO A 117 -0.71 -14.60 33.17
C PRO A 117 -0.10 -15.51 32.09
N GLU A 118 0.51 -16.64 32.48
CA GLU A 118 1.10 -17.60 31.55
C GLU A 118 0.07 -18.27 30.64
N VAL A 119 -1.16 -18.47 31.13
CA VAL A 119 -2.27 -19.04 30.34
C VAL A 119 -2.73 -18.02 29.31
N PHE A 120 -2.91 -16.76 29.72
CA PHE A 120 -3.26 -15.68 28.79
C PHE A 120 -2.16 -15.41 27.78
N ARG A 121 -0.89 -15.39 28.21
CA ARG A 121 0.24 -15.22 27.30
C ARG A 121 0.23 -16.30 26.23
N LYS A 122 0.05 -17.57 26.59
CA LYS A 122 -0.02 -18.64 25.59
C LYS A 122 -1.17 -18.44 24.59
N LEU A 123 -2.36 -18.12 25.08
CA LEU A 123 -3.55 -17.92 24.23
C LEU A 123 -3.41 -16.71 23.31
N ILE A 124 -2.93 -15.59 23.84
CA ILE A 124 -2.82 -14.32 23.12
C ILE A 124 -1.67 -14.39 22.11
N TRP A 125 -0.56 -15.01 22.47
CA TRP A 125 0.64 -14.98 21.65
C TRP A 125 0.48 -15.75 20.33
N GLU A 126 -0.20 -16.90 20.33
CA GLU A 126 -0.45 -17.67 19.11
C GLU A 126 -1.25 -16.86 18.07
N ASP A 127 -2.31 -16.16 18.48
CA ASP A 127 -3.12 -15.33 17.58
C ASP A 127 -2.39 -14.00 17.23
N PHE A 128 -1.66 -13.44 18.19
CA PHE A 128 -0.98 -12.15 18.03
C PHE A 128 0.20 -12.23 17.07
N GLU A 129 0.96 -13.33 17.04
CA GLU A 129 2.05 -13.50 16.08
C GLU A 129 1.56 -13.41 14.63
N GLU A 130 0.41 -14.02 14.32
CA GLU A 130 -0.18 -13.96 12.99
C GLU A 130 -0.72 -12.55 12.67
N GLU A 131 -1.40 -11.91 13.64
CA GLU A 131 -1.89 -10.53 13.52
C GLU A 131 -0.74 -9.55 13.27
N MET A 132 0.32 -9.62 14.07
CA MET A 132 1.52 -8.79 13.95
C MET A 132 2.21 -9.01 12.60
N ARG A 133 2.37 -10.27 12.16
CA ARG A 133 2.99 -10.56 10.86
C ARG A 133 2.15 -10.02 9.70
N GLY A 134 0.83 -10.08 9.80
CA GLY A 134 -0.11 -9.50 8.83
C GLY A 134 -0.07 -7.97 8.80
N ASP A 135 -0.08 -7.32 9.96
CA ASP A 135 0.06 -5.88 10.11
C ASP A 135 1.38 -5.37 9.52
N HIS A 136 2.50 -6.01 9.85
CA HIS A 136 3.81 -5.68 9.28
C HIS A 136 3.84 -5.82 7.76
N PHE A 137 3.10 -6.78 7.20
CA PHE A 137 2.99 -6.94 5.75
C PHE A 137 2.28 -5.75 5.10
N VAL A 138 1.18 -5.26 5.69
CA VAL A 138 0.51 -4.02 5.25
C VAL A 138 1.50 -2.86 5.27
N HIS A 139 2.30 -2.72 6.34
CA HIS A 139 3.32 -1.68 6.41
C HIS A 139 4.40 -1.78 5.33
N GLN A 140 4.83 -2.99 4.96
CA GLN A 140 5.80 -3.18 3.88
C GLN A 140 5.22 -2.80 2.51
N VAL A 141 3.95 -3.17 2.25
CA VAL A 141 3.25 -2.78 1.02
C VAL A 141 3.11 -1.26 0.94
N HIS A 142 2.67 -0.64 2.04
CA HIS A 142 2.56 0.81 2.16
C HIS A 142 3.91 1.50 1.89
N HIS A 143 4.99 0.97 2.45
CA HIS A 143 6.33 1.48 2.23
C HIS A 143 6.72 1.43 0.75
N LYS A 144 6.45 0.33 0.04
CA LYS A 144 6.74 0.21 -1.39
C LYS A 144 5.97 1.21 -2.25
N MET A 145 4.68 1.42 -1.94
CA MET A 145 3.87 2.44 -2.62
C MET A 145 4.46 3.84 -2.43
N LYS A 146 4.87 4.19 -1.20
CA LYS A 146 5.52 5.48 -0.90
C LYS A 146 6.86 5.65 -1.58
N GLU A 147 7.71 4.62 -1.56
CA GLU A 147 9.02 4.64 -2.21
C GLU A 147 8.87 4.91 -3.71
N ALA A 148 7.99 4.16 -4.38
CA ALA A 148 7.72 4.33 -5.81
C ALA A 148 7.16 5.73 -6.12
N LEU A 149 6.17 6.21 -5.36
CA LEU A 149 5.62 7.55 -5.57
C LEU A 149 6.67 8.65 -5.36
N THR A 150 7.49 8.53 -4.32
CA THR A 150 8.55 9.50 -4.05
C THR A 150 9.61 9.50 -5.15
N GLU A 151 9.96 8.33 -5.69
CA GLU A 151 10.95 8.20 -6.76
C GLU A 151 10.50 8.91 -8.05
N PHE A 152 9.24 8.71 -8.47
CA PHE A 152 8.75 9.24 -9.75
C PHE A 152 8.05 10.60 -9.65
N TYR A 153 7.46 10.93 -8.50
CA TYR A 153 6.58 12.07 -8.31
C TYR A 153 6.95 12.92 -7.08
N SER A 154 8.23 12.93 -6.68
CA SER A 154 8.72 13.78 -5.58
C SER A 154 8.32 15.25 -5.73
N GLU A 155 8.39 15.82 -6.94
CA GLU A 155 8.00 17.22 -7.18
C GLU A 155 6.52 17.46 -6.86
N ASN A 156 5.64 16.54 -7.29
CA ASN A 156 4.21 16.59 -6.99
C ASN A 156 3.98 16.53 -5.48
N ILE A 157 4.62 15.58 -4.81
CA ILE A 157 4.51 15.39 -3.35
C ILE A 157 5.02 16.62 -2.59
N LEU A 158 6.14 17.22 -3.01
CA LEU A 158 6.72 18.39 -2.35
C LEU A 158 5.84 19.65 -2.47
N ASN A 159 4.93 19.70 -3.44
CA ASN A 159 3.99 20.80 -3.61
C ASN A 159 2.77 20.68 -2.68
N LEU A 160 2.48 19.49 -2.15
CA LEU A 160 1.35 19.28 -1.26
C LEU A 160 1.57 19.95 0.10
N GLU A 161 0.50 20.53 0.65
CA GLU A 161 0.50 21.01 2.04
C GLU A 161 0.42 19.83 3.03
N ALA A 162 0.75 20.09 4.30
CA ALA A 162 0.86 19.06 5.33
C ALA A 162 -0.41 18.19 5.46
N ASP A 163 -1.60 18.79 5.39
CA ASP A 163 -2.86 18.05 5.53
C ASP A 163 -3.13 17.17 4.28
N HIS A 164 -2.74 17.61 3.09
CA HIS A 164 -2.85 16.82 1.86
C HIS A 164 -1.80 15.70 1.77
N LEU A 165 -0.63 15.91 2.37
CA LEU A 165 0.36 14.86 2.57
C LEU A 165 -0.17 13.77 3.52
N LEU A 166 -0.84 14.17 4.60
CA LEU A 166 -1.50 13.22 5.51
C LEU A 166 -2.63 12.47 4.81
N LEU A 167 -3.42 13.15 3.98
CA LEU A 167 -4.44 12.51 3.15
C LEU A 167 -3.84 11.46 2.21
N LEU A 168 -2.75 11.80 1.52
CA LEU A 168 -2.06 10.87 0.65
C LEU A 168 -1.54 9.66 1.43
N ASP A 169 -0.88 9.88 2.57
CA ASP A 169 -0.34 8.80 3.41
C ASP A 169 -1.44 7.86 3.92
N ASP A 170 -2.57 8.43 4.38
CA ASP A 170 -3.73 7.67 4.86
C ASP A 170 -4.37 6.86 3.72
N TYR A 171 -4.52 7.43 2.53
CA TYR A 171 -5.06 6.73 1.36
C TYR A 171 -4.14 5.58 0.91
N LEU A 172 -2.83 5.82 0.86
CA LEU A 172 -1.86 4.78 0.52
C LEU A 172 -1.89 3.63 1.53
N TYR A 173 -2.12 3.93 2.81
CA TYR A 173 -2.18 2.90 3.85
C TYR A 173 -3.53 2.15 3.83
N VAL A 174 -4.65 2.86 3.96
CA VAL A 174 -5.98 2.26 4.14
C VAL A 174 -6.54 1.70 2.83
N LEU A 175 -6.51 2.49 1.75
CA LEU A 175 -7.10 2.13 0.46
C LEU A 175 -6.08 1.42 -0.45
N GLY A 176 -4.79 1.73 -0.31
CA GLY A 176 -3.73 1.03 -1.02
C GLY A 176 -3.36 -0.28 -0.33
N ALA A 177 -2.48 -0.19 0.67
CA ALA A 177 -1.85 -1.35 1.28
C ALA A 177 -2.84 -2.29 1.97
N GLY A 178 -3.79 -1.74 2.74
CA GLY A 178 -4.79 -2.52 3.46
C GLY A 178 -5.65 -3.37 2.51
N LEU A 179 -6.18 -2.76 1.45
CA LEU A 179 -7.02 -3.46 0.49
C LEU A 179 -6.20 -4.45 -0.37
N PHE A 180 -4.98 -4.09 -0.79
CA PHE A 180 -4.08 -5.02 -1.49
C PHE A 180 -3.85 -6.29 -0.67
N VAL A 181 -3.51 -6.15 0.61
CA VAL A 181 -3.27 -7.28 1.50
C VAL A 181 -4.54 -8.10 1.70
N GLN A 182 -5.70 -7.46 1.84
CA GLN A 182 -6.98 -8.15 1.95
C GLN A 182 -7.27 -9.00 0.70
N ASP A 183 -7.09 -8.43 -0.49
CA ASP A 183 -7.34 -9.12 -1.76
C ASP A 183 -6.32 -10.22 -2.04
N TYR A 184 -5.06 -10.01 -1.66
CA TYR A 184 -4.06 -11.06 -1.64
C TYR A 184 -4.49 -12.23 -0.74
N TYR A 185 -5.00 -11.98 0.47
CA TYR A 185 -5.47 -13.05 1.34
C TYR A 185 -6.68 -13.81 0.76
N LYS A 186 -7.59 -13.12 0.07
CA LYS A 186 -8.68 -13.76 -0.68
C LYS A 186 -8.12 -14.66 -1.79
N LEU A 187 -7.13 -14.17 -2.54
CA LEU A 187 -6.45 -14.92 -3.59
C LEU A 187 -5.74 -16.17 -3.03
N LYS A 188 -4.96 -16.02 -1.96
CA LYS A 188 -4.31 -17.12 -1.22
C LYS A 188 -5.31 -18.19 -0.79
N ALA A 189 -6.43 -17.79 -0.21
CA ALA A 189 -7.46 -18.72 0.25
C ALA A 189 -8.10 -19.50 -0.92
N LYS A 190 -8.33 -18.85 -2.05
CA LYS A 190 -8.83 -19.49 -3.28
C LYS A 190 -7.84 -20.52 -3.81
N THR A 191 -6.57 -20.15 -3.99
CA THR A 191 -5.55 -21.06 -4.53
C THR A 191 -5.32 -22.28 -3.65
N LYS A 192 -5.39 -22.13 -2.32
CA LYS A 192 -5.31 -23.28 -1.39
C LYS A 192 -6.46 -24.26 -1.57
N LYS A 193 -7.68 -23.78 -1.82
CA LYS A 193 -8.85 -24.64 -2.06
C LYS A 193 -8.71 -25.41 -3.37
N ASP A 194 -8.27 -24.75 -4.43
CA ASP A 194 -8.12 -25.34 -5.76
C ASP A 194 -7.05 -26.45 -5.74
N ASN A 195 -5.92 -26.22 -5.06
CA ASN A 195 -4.85 -27.21 -4.95
C ASN A 195 -5.22 -28.45 -4.12
N ASN A 196 -6.06 -28.30 -3.09
CA ASN A 196 -6.51 -29.43 -2.27
C ASN A 196 -7.59 -30.30 -2.96
N GLN A 197 -8.05 -29.92 -4.14
CA GLN A 197 -9.03 -30.67 -4.95
C GLN A 197 -8.39 -31.43 -6.12
N THR A 198 -7.06 -31.37 -6.27
CA THR A 198 -6.27 -32.06 -7.29
C THR A 198 -5.43 -33.16 -6.67
#